data_AF-A0AAW6SHY1-F1
#
_entry.id   AF-A0AAW6SHY1-F1
#
_cell.length_a   1.000
_cell.length_b   1.000
_cell.length_c   1.000
_cell.angle_alpha   90.00
_cell.angle_beta   90.00
_cell.angle_gamma   90.00
#
_symmetry.space_group_name_H-M   'P 1'
#
loop_
_entity.id
_entity.type
_entity.pdbx_description
1 polymer ?
#
loop_
_entity_poly.entity_id
_entity_poly.type
_entity_poly.pdbx_seq_one_letter_code
_entity_poly.pdbx_strand_id
1 'polypeptide(L)'
;MSAATIRTGRAQLGLPRLIVLCGCLALSGLVDASSSGSSSSDLTSRTSENTQASAYPTGQSRARGAQEAMPGRPLTATFVNPGLRGERFWDMVTDTMQAAALDLNISLEVVYAERNPYLLKKLANQALESPAAPDYLLLVNEEQAASELLTIADGHDTHVVMLLNGLSREEALTHGTPGSLHPSWIGSIIPDNHTAGKRMATQLIKVAREGSPTGQLHGLALIGDTRTPASIARNTGMVVGFSQDQDVQIDRILEARWNTQDAEHLTAQYLKWVSRSSGQNDLIWAANDAMAEGAILALESAGLTPGVDVLVAGLNWSPEGISMVKDQRMLLTDGGHFMAGAWAMVMARDHADIEEWTPRTVNFPMSAITHDNVARYGPLLENPDWEAADFAAFGLQASRDDYEFDPMRVLTQMLGHQATASGLPRQAPATQRKTARSSALMDAPQ
;
A
#
# COMPACT_ATOMS: atom_id res chain seq x y z
N MET A 1 -64.32 16.75 19.76
CA MET A 1 -63.64 15.65 19.04
C MET A 1 -62.88 16.27 17.88
N SER A 2 -61.55 16.38 17.99
CA SER A 2 -60.65 16.74 16.90
C SER A 2 -59.36 15.98 17.14
N ALA A 3 -59.00 15.07 16.25
CA ALA A 3 -57.80 14.25 16.34
C ALA A 3 -56.85 14.68 15.23
N ALA A 4 -55.73 15.29 15.64
CA ALA A 4 -54.62 15.64 14.79
C ALA A 4 -53.78 14.38 14.47
N THR A 5 -53.50 14.17 13.19
CA THR A 5 -52.64 13.10 12.70
C THR A 5 -51.18 13.53 12.79
N ILE A 6 -50.38 12.84 13.61
CA ILE A 6 -48.93 13.02 13.71
C ILE A 6 -48.27 12.13 12.65
N ARG A 7 -47.62 12.77 11.65
CA ARG A 7 -46.66 12.12 10.74
C ARG A 7 -45.36 11.87 11.49
N THR A 8 -44.91 10.62 11.57
CA THR A 8 -43.58 10.25 12.05
C THR A 8 -42.59 10.28 10.88
N GLY A 9 -41.82 11.37 10.78
CA GLY A 9 -40.64 11.41 9.90
C GLY A 9 -39.52 10.58 10.51
N ARG A 10 -38.97 9.61 9.76
CA ARG A 10 -37.71 8.96 10.09
C ARG A 10 -36.57 9.95 9.85
N ALA A 11 -35.73 10.14 10.85
CA ALA A 11 -34.57 11.01 10.79
C ALA A 11 -33.52 10.47 9.80
N GLN A 12 -33.08 11.34 8.89
CA GLN A 12 -31.89 11.16 8.06
C GLN A 12 -30.65 11.15 8.96
N LEU A 13 -29.79 10.15 8.81
CA LEU A 13 -28.56 9.98 9.59
C LEU A 13 -27.42 10.70 8.86
N GLY A 14 -27.00 11.85 9.39
CA GLY A 14 -25.94 12.67 8.80
C GLY A 14 -24.51 12.34 9.29
N LEU A 15 -23.58 13.05 8.67
CA LEU A 15 -22.12 13.10 8.81
C LEU A 15 -21.48 13.03 10.23
N PRO A 16 -22.12 13.43 11.36
CA PRO A 16 -21.42 13.48 12.66
C PRO A 16 -20.95 12.14 13.23
N ARG A 17 -21.39 10.99 12.70
CA ARG A 17 -20.98 9.66 13.22
C ARG A 17 -19.82 8.98 12.51
N LEU A 18 -19.39 9.43 11.33
CA LEU A 18 -18.19 8.90 10.68
C LEU A 18 -16.92 9.25 11.49
N ILE A 19 -16.92 10.44 12.11
CA ILE A 19 -15.88 10.88 13.06
C ILE A 19 -15.95 10.11 14.38
N VAL A 20 -17.16 9.75 14.85
CA VAL A 20 -17.35 8.98 16.09
C VAL A 20 -16.94 7.51 15.93
N LEU A 21 -17.11 6.90 14.74
CA LEU A 21 -16.63 5.54 14.50
C LEU A 21 -15.09 5.46 14.55
N CYS A 22 -14.38 6.44 13.97
CA CYS A 22 -12.91 6.55 14.11
C CYS A 22 -12.47 6.95 15.53
N GLY A 23 -13.22 7.81 16.21
CA GLY A 23 -12.95 8.19 17.60
C GLY A 23 -13.08 7.02 18.58
N CYS A 24 -14.06 6.14 18.40
CA CYS A 24 -14.24 4.95 19.25
C CYS A 24 -13.24 3.82 18.94
N LEU A 25 -12.77 3.70 17.69
CA LEU A 25 -11.68 2.76 17.33
C LEU A 25 -10.33 3.19 17.90
N ALA A 26 -10.11 4.50 18.14
CA ALA A 26 -8.92 5.01 18.81
C ALA A 26 -8.99 4.99 20.36
N LEU A 27 -10.16 4.69 20.96
CA LEU A 27 -10.41 4.83 22.41
C LEU A 27 -10.88 3.54 23.10
N SER A 28 -10.90 2.39 22.42
CA SER A 28 -11.29 1.10 23.02
C SER A 28 -10.09 0.17 23.21
N GLY A 29 -9.01 0.69 23.79
CA GLY A 29 -8.06 -0.13 24.54
C GLY A 29 -8.46 -0.14 26.01
N LEU A 30 -9.33 -1.07 26.40
CA LEU A 30 -9.59 -1.53 27.78
C LEU A 30 -10.91 -2.32 27.81
N VAL A 31 -10.86 -3.65 27.86
CA VAL A 31 -11.72 -4.48 28.73
C VAL A 31 -11.01 -5.80 29.07
N ASP A 32 -10.70 -5.93 30.36
CA ASP A 32 -10.50 -7.07 31.24
C ASP A 32 -10.34 -8.49 30.67
N ALA A 33 -9.14 -9.03 30.95
CA ALA A 33 -8.91 -10.45 31.10
C ALA A 33 -9.65 -10.97 32.34
N SER A 34 -10.62 -11.85 32.14
CA SER A 34 -11.08 -12.77 33.18
C SER A 34 -11.09 -14.20 32.65
N SER A 35 -10.25 -15.01 33.28
CA SER A 35 -10.11 -16.44 33.07
C SER A 35 -11.39 -17.19 33.41
N SER A 36 -11.85 -18.05 32.50
CA SER A 36 -12.59 -19.26 32.89
C SER A 36 -12.23 -20.39 31.93
N GLY A 37 -11.71 -21.48 32.49
CA GLY A 37 -11.28 -22.65 31.74
C GLY A 37 -12.46 -23.49 31.26
N SER A 38 -12.27 -24.20 30.16
CA SER A 38 -12.80 -25.56 30.03
C SER A 38 -12.15 -26.33 28.88
N SER A 39 -11.60 -27.49 29.26
CA SER A 39 -11.52 -28.76 28.53
C SER A 39 -11.23 -28.78 27.02
N SER A 40 -10.00 -29.20 26.74
CA SER A 40 -9.60 -30.05 25.61
C SER A 40 -10.66 -31.12 25.28
N SER A 41 -11.08 -31.15 24.01
CA SER A 41 -11.55 -32.39 23.38
C SER A 41 -10.99 -32.46 21.96
N ASP A 42 -10.29 -33.55 21.71
CA ASP A 42 -9.77 -33.98 20.41
C ASP A 42 -10.86 -33.97 19.34
N LEU A 43 -10.61 -33.28 18.25
CA LEU A 43 -11.22 -33.58 16.96
C LEU A 43 -10.14 -33.52 15.89
N THR A 44 -9.70 -34.70 15.50
CA THR A 44 -8.96 -35.00 14.28
C THR A 44 -9.66 -34.37 13.07
N SER A 45 -9.08 -33.31 12.51
CA SER A 45 -9.50 -32.77 11.22
C SER A 45 -8.81 -33.54 10.10
N ARG A 46 -9.65 -34.12 9.24
CA ARG A 46 -9.26 -34.77 8.00
C ARG A 46 -8.61 -33.74 7.07
N THR A 47 -7.54 -34.18 6.43
CA THR A 47 -6.86 -33.55 5.30
C THR A 47 -7.85 -33.12 4.22
N SER A 48 -8.03 -31.81 4.07
CA SER A 48 -8.51 -31.20 2.83
C SER A 48 -7.28 -30.92 1.96
N GLU A 49 -7.20 -31.61 0.83
CA GLU A 49 -6.22 -31.35 -0.23
C GLU A 49 -6.31 -29.88 -0.64
N ASN A 50 -5.26 -29.14 -0.29
CA ASN A 50 -5.09 -27.77 -0.72
C ASN A 50 -4.65 -27.81 -2.19
N THR A 51 -5.53 -27.39 -3.09
CA THR A 51 -5.21 -27.10 -4.48
C THR A 51 -4.02 -26.16 -4.51
N GLN A 52 -2.87 -26.67 -4.97
CA GLN A 52 -1.64 -25.90 -5.18
C GLN A 52 -1.96 -24.70 -6.06
N ALA A 53 -1.94 -23.50 -5.47
CA ALA A 53 -1.69 -22.29 -6.22
C ALA A 53 -0.35 -22.48 -6.93
N SER A 54 -0.37 -22.44 -8.26
CA SER A 54 0.81 -22.57 -9.11
C SER A 54 1.87 -21.58 -8.63
N ALA A 55 3.04 -22.08 -8.24
CA ALA A 55 4.21 -21.25 -8.05
C ALA A 55 4.43 -20.48 -9.36
N TYR A 56 4.36 -19.15 -9.28
CA TYR A 56 4.67 -18.30 -10.41
C TYR A 56 6.17 -18.41 -10.70
N PRO A 57 6.59 -18.36 -11.97
CA PRO A 57 8.00 -18.46 -12.28
C PRO A 57 8.70 -17.27 -11.62
N THR A 58 9.52 -17.54 -10.62
CA THR A 58 10.57 -16.61 -10.19
C THR A 58 11.32 -16.23 -11.46
N GLY A 59 11.42 -14.92 -11.72
CA GLY A 59 12.09 -14.40 -12.90
C GLY A 59 13.43 -15.12 -13.06
N GLN A 60 13.60 -15.85 -14.16
CA GLN A 60 14.89 -16.42 -14.49
C GLN A 60 15.85 -15.25 -14.63
N SER A 61 16.80 -15.14 -13.70
CA SER A 61 17.94 -14.23 -13.80
C SER A 61 18.55 -14.42 -15.19
N ARG A 62 18.29 -13.45 -16.07
CA ARG A 62 18.98 -13.40 -17.34
C ARG A 62 20.35 -12.86 -17.02
N ALA A 63 21.38 -13.62 -17.39
CA ALA A 63 22.74 -13.10 -17.49
C ALA A 63 22.77 -11.98 -18.55
N ARG A 64 22.37 -10.76 -18.19
CA ARG A 64 22.77 -9.54 -18.88
C ARG A 64 24.19 -9.21 -18.43
N GLY A 65 24.99 -8.71 -19.38
CA GLY A 65 26.34 -8.23 -19.10
C GLY A 65 26.28 -7.27 -17.92
N ALA A 66 27.12 -7.54 -16.92
CA ALA A 66 27.18 -6.85 -15.65
C ALA A 66 26.97 -5.34 -15.85
N GLN A 67 25.82 -4.84 -15.43
CA GLN A 67 25.80 -3.49 -14.90
C GLN A 67 26.80 -3.55 -13.74
N GLU A 68 27.94 -2.87 -13.88
CA GLU A 68 28.96 -2.89 -12.84
C GLU A 68 28.30 -2.36 -11.56
N ALA A 69 28.09 -3.26 -10.59
CA ALA A 69 27.55 -2.90 -9.30
C ALA A 69 28.34 -1.72 -8.73
N MET A 70 27.65 -0.85 -8.00
CA MET A 70 28.28 0.36 -7.45
C MET A 70 29.59 0.03 -6.73
N PRO A 71 30.69 0.75 -7.02
CA PRO A 71 31.95 0.54 -6.32
C PRO A 71 31.79 0.95 -4.84
N GLY A 72 32.14 0.06 -3.93
CA GLY A 72 32.04 0.29 -2.48
C GLY A 72 32.47 -0.94 -1.69
N ARG A 73 32.65 -0.80 -0.37
CA ARG A 73 32.85 -1.97 0.49
C ARG A 73 31.59 -2.85 0.42
N PRO A 74 31.72 -4.20 0.37
CA PRO A 74 30.57 -5.07 0.50
C PRO A 74 29.83 -4.78 1.82
N LEU A 75 28.50 -4.67 1.73
CA LEU A 75 27.61 -4.55 2.87
C LEU A 75 26.79 -5.82 3.04
N THR A 76 26.32 -6.06 4.25
CA THR A 76 25.39 -7.14 4.57
C THR A 76 24.10 -6.57 5.16
N ALA A 77 22.96 -7.07 4.72
CA ALA A 77 21.66 -6.67 5.23
C ALA A 77 20.77 -7.90 5.47
N THR A 78 20.03 -7.90 6.58
CA THR A 78 18.98 -8.89 6.82
C THR A 78 17.64 -8.18 6.87
N PHE A 79 16.71 -8.60 6.00
CA PHE A 79 15.32 -8.17 6.05
C PHE A 79 14.46 -9.20 6.79
N VAL A 80 13.82 -8.77 7.87
CA VAL A 80 12.82 -9.56 8.58
C VAL A 80 11.45 -9.27 7.98
N ASN A 81 11.08 -10.06 6.98
CA ASN A 81 9.83 -9.93 6.25
C ASN A 81 8.64 -10.39 7.11
N PRO A 82 7.63 -9.56 7.39
CA PRO A 82 6.49 -9.95 8.23
C PRO A 82 5.51 -10.89 7.52
N GLY A 83 5.56 -10.97 6.19
CA GLY A 83 4.63 -11.73 5.36
C GLY A 83 4.84 -13.24 5.35
N LEU A 84 3.95 -13.92 4.63
CA LEU A 84 4.15 -15.31 4.21
C LEU A 84 5.04 -15.34 2.96
N ARG A 85 5.82 -16.41 2.79
CA ARG A 85 6.44 -16.69 1.49
C ARG A 85 5.35 -16.98 0.45
N GLY A 86 5.39 -16.33 -0.70
CA GLY A 86 4.35 -16.46 -1.73
C GLY A 86 3.22 -15.43 -1.59
N GLU A 87 3.27 -14.58 -0.56
CA GLU A 87 2.31 -13.49 -0.42
C GLU A 87 2.67 -12.34 -1.36
N ARG A 88 1.80 -12.06 -2.34
CA ARG A 88 2.07 -11.15 -3.46
C ARG A 88 2.75 -9.85 -3.10
N PHE A 89 2.23 -9.13 -2.10
CA PHE A 89 2.78 -7.85 -1.71
C PHE A 89 4.21 -7.97 -1.17
N TRP A 90 4.47 -8.95 -0.32
CA TRP A 90 5.78 -9.16 0.30
C TRP A 90 6.79 -9.81 -0.63
N ASP A 91 6.34 -10.59 -1.61
CA ASP A 91 7.20 -11.04 -2.72
C ASP A 91 7.65 -9.84 -3.55
N MET A 92 6.76 -8.90 -3.92
CA MET A 92 7.17 -7.68 -4.65
C MET A 92 8.16 -6.81 -3.86
N VAL A 93 7.99 -6.69 -2.54
CA VAL A 93 8.98 -6.02 -1.67
C VAL A 93 10.32 -6.75 -1.76
N THR A 94 10.31 -8.08 -1.64
CA THR A 94 11.53 -8.90 -1.70
C THR A 94 12.24 -8.79 -3.04
N ASP A 95 11.51 -8.87 -4.15
CA ASP A 95 12.05 -8.82 -5.51
C ASP A 95 12.73 -7.46 -5.78
N THR A 96 12.10 -6.36 -5.38
CA THR A 96 12.70 -5.03 -5.53
C THR A 96 13.91 -4.82 -4.62
N MET A 97 13.89 -5.37 -3.40
CA MET A 97 15.05 -5.36 -2.50
C MET A 97 16.23 -6.14 -3.08
N GLN A 98 15.98 -7.31 -3.66
CA GLN A 98 17.03 -8.12 -4.29
C GLN A 98 17.66 -7.40 -5.48
N ALA A 99 16.84 -6.80 -6.35
CA ALA A 99 17.35 -6.01 -7.47
C ALA A 99 18.20 -4.82 -7.02
N ALA A 100 17.75 -4.08 -6.00
CA ALA A 100 18.52 -2.97 -5.43
C ALA A 100 19.81 -3.44 -4.74
N ALA A 101 19.76 -4.57 -4.03
CA ALA A 101 20.93 -5.13 -3.35
C ALA A 101 22.04 -5.51 -4.34
N LEU A 102 21.68 -6.06 -5.51
CA LEU A 102 22.61 -6.34 -6.60
C LEU A 102 23.24 -5.06 -7.15
N ASP A 103 22.43 -4.03 -7.43
CA ASP A 103 22.90 -2.75 -7.99
C ASP A 103 23.82 -1.99 -7.02
N LEU A 104 23.57 -2.12 -5.71
CA LEU A 104 24.23 -1.36 -4.65
C LEU A 104 25.37 -2.12 -3.93
N ASN A 105 25.73 -3.31 -4.41
CA ASN A 105 26.77 -4.17 -3.81
C ASN A 105 26.47 -4.52 -2.32
N ILE A 106 25.22 -4.91 -2.05
CA ILE A 106 24.73 -5.35 -0.73
C ILE A 106 24.37 -6.84 -0.81
N SER A 107 24.86 -7.64 0.11
CA SER A 107 24.43 -9.03 0.30
C SER A 107 23.17 -9.04 1.18
N LEU A 108 22.03 -9.37 0.58
CA LEU A 108 20.74 -9.43 1.26
C LEU A 108 20.37 -10.85 1.69
N GLU A 109 20.08 -11.02 2.98
CA GLU A 109 19.35 -12.15 3.53
C GLU A 109 17.90 -11.77 3.81
N VAL A 110 16.94 -12.63 3.42
CA VAL A 110 15.52 -12.42 3.73
C VAL A 110 15.01 -13.59 4.56
N VAL A 111 14.51 -13.27 5.76
CA VAL A 111 13.87 -14.22 6.67
C VAL A 111 12.40 -13.86 6.82
N TYR A 112 11.53 -14.87 6.83
CA TYR A 112 10.08 -14.68 6.83
C TYR A 112 9.50 -15.01 8.21
N ALA A 113 8.73 -14.07 8.76
CA ALA A 113 8.04 -14.23 10.02
C ALA A 113 6.68 -14.92 9.87
N GLU A 114 6.24 -15.23 8.65
CA GLU A 114 5.05 -16.02 8.36
C GLU A 114 3.77 -15.46 9.02
N ARG A 115 3.59 -14.12 8.97
CA ARG A 115 2.50 -13.40 9.65
C ARG A 115 2.43 -13.67 11.16
N ASN A 116 3.56 -14.01 11.79
CA ASN A 116 3.69 -14.26 13.23
C ASN A 116 4.58 -13.18 13.91
N PRO A 117 3.99 -12.25 14.68
CA PRO A 117 4.73 -11.17 15.35
C PRO A 117 5.78 -11.65 16.35
N TYR A 118 5.56 -12.79 17.01
CA TYR A 118 6.55 -13.37 17.92
C TYR A 118 7.76 -13.90 17.15
N LEU A 119 7.51 -14.56 16.01
CA LEU A 119 8.59 -15.03 15.14
C LEU A 119 9.37 -13.85 14.56
N LEU A 120 8.70 -12.75 14.19
CA LEU A 120 9.36 -11.53 13.71
C LEU A 120 10.38 -11.00 14.73
N LYS A 121 9.97 -10.84 16.00
CA LYS A 121 10.87 -10.42 17.08
C LYS A 121 12.03 -11.39 17.28
N LYS A 122 11.73 -12.70 17.28
CA LYS A 122 12.75 -13.74 17.45
C LYS A 122 13.79 -13.69 16.32
N LEU A 123 13.36 -13.58 15.08
CA LEU A 123 14.25 -13.50 13.91
C LEU A 123 15.11 -12.23 13.93
N ALA A 124 14.52 -11.09 14.31
CA ALA A 124 15.26 -9.84 14.46
C ALA A 124 16.34 -9.94 15.55
N ASN A 125 16.00 -10.47 16.73
CA ASN A 125 17.00 -10.69 17.80
C ASN A 125 18.09 -11.67 17.37
N GLN A 126 17.73 -12.75 16.67
CA GLN A 126 18.71 -13.71 16.13
C GLN A 126 19.67 -13.07 15.13
N ALA A 127 19.20 -12.14 14.30
CA ALA A 127 20.06 -11.40 13.38
C ALA A 127 21.04 -10.50 14.14
N LEU A 128 20.59 -9.79 15.17
CA LEU A 128 21.42 -8.93 16.01
C LEU A 128 22.48 -9.73 16.81
N GLU A 129 22.09 -10.85 17.40
CA GLU A 129 22.96 -11.69 18.24
C GLU A 129 23.89 -12.62 17.45
N SER A 130 23.74 -12.68 16.12
CA SER A 130 24.56 -13.53 15.26
C SER A 130 26.05 -13.14 15.35
N PRO A 131 26.99 -14.10 15.42
CA PRO A 131 28.42 -13.80 15.24
C PRO A 131 28.75 -13.19 13.87
N ALA A 132 27.85 -13.37 12.90
CA ALA A 132 27.88 -12.72 11.60
C ALA A 132 26.68 -11.77 11.48
N ALA A 133 26.43 -10.94 12.50
CA ALA A 133 25.39 -9.92 12.47
C ALA A 133 25.54 -9.02 11.23
N PRO A 134 24.44 -8.63 10.57
CA PRO A 134 24.51 -7.81 9.37
C PRO A 134 24.94 -6.38 9.71
N ASP A 135 25.48 -5.65 8.73
CA ASP A 135 25.67 -4.20 8.84
C ASP A 135 24.31 -3.50 9.03
N TYR A 136 23.25 -4.04 8.41
CA TYR A 136 21.90 -3.47 8.46
C TYR A 136 20.82 -4.51 8.77
N LEU A 137 19.95 -4.18 9.73
CA LEU A 137 18.69 -4.86 9.98
C LEU A 137 17.55 -4.02 9.39
N LEU A 138 16.79 -4.61 8.46
CA LEU A 138 15.65 -3.97 7.84
C LEU A 138 14.38 -4.59 8.41
N LEU A 139 13.45 -3.77 8.87
CA LEU A 139 12.24 -4.23 9.55
C LEU A 139 11.01 -3.38 9.24
N VAL A 140 9.85 -3.99 9.46
CA VAL A 140 8.54 -3.33 9.38
C VAL A 140 7.99 -3.33 10.80
N ASN A 141 7.52 -2.18 11.29
CA ASN A 141 6.97 -2.10 12.64
C ASN A 141 5.56 -2.71 12.73
N GLU A 142 5.50 -4.04 12.74
CA GLU A 142 4.28 -4.82 12.98
C GLU A 142 4.06 -5.02 14.48
N GLU A 143 2.81 -4.87 14.95
CA GLU A 143 2.41 -5.10 16.35
C GLU A 143 3.33 -4.43 17.39
N GLN A 144 3.83 -3.23 17.07
CA GLN A 144 4.73 -2.43 17.93
C GLN A 144 6.04 -3.16 18.30
N ALA A 145 6.49 -4.09 17.45
CA ALA A 145 7.72 -4.84 17.69
C ALA A 145 8.97 -3.95 17.74
N ALA A 146 8.96 -2.80 17.07
CA ALA A 146 10.09 -1.88 17.02
C ALA A 146 10.53 -1.39 18.41
N SER A 147 9.59 -1.14 19.33
CA SER A 147 9.89 -0.56 20.64
C SER A 147 10.93 -1.38 21.44
N GLU A 148 10.78 -2.71 21.40
CA GLU A 148 11.71 -3.64 22.04
C GLU A 148 13.00 -3.78 21.23
N LEU A 149 12.89 -3.94 19.92
CA LEU A 149 14.02 -4.20 19.03
C LEU A 149 15.01 -3.04 18.93
N LEU A 150 14.53 -1.79 18.98
CA LEU A 150 15.39 -0.61 18.95
C LEU A 150 16.33 -0.55 20.17
N THR A 151 15.81 -0.88 21.35
CA THR A 151 16.61 -0.90 22.57
C THR A 151 17.68 -1.99 22.53
N ILE A 152 17.35 -3.14 21.93
CA ILE A 152 18.30 -4.24 21.75
C ILE A 152 19.37 -3.85 20.72
N ALA A 153 18.97 -3.29 19.58
CA ALA A 153 19.88 -2.94 18.49
C ALA A 153 20.97 -1.93 18.89
N ASP A 154 20.71 -1.02 19.83
CA ASP A 154 21.72 -0.07 20.34
C ASP A 154 22.92 -0.74 21.06
N GLY A 155 22.76 -2.00 21.47
CA GLY A 155 23.86 -2.79 22.03
C GLY A 155 24.76 -3.46 20.99
N HIS A 156 24.47 -3.28 19.69
CA HIS A 156 25.12 -3.97 18.58
C HIS A 156 25.65 -2.97 17.52
N ASP A 157 26.58 -3.42 16.69
CA ASP A 157 27.13 -2.62 15.57
C ASP A 157 26.20 -2.60 14.33
N THR A 158 25.02 -3.22 14.42
CA THR A 158 24.02 -3.29 13.35
C THR A 158 23.15 -2.03 13.33
N HIS A 159 23.02 -1.41 12.16
CA HIS A 159 22.11 -0.28 11.96
C HIS A 159 20.70 -0.75 11.57
N VAL A 160 19.68 -0.02 11.99
CA VAL A 160 18.27 -0.33 11.75
C VAL A 160 17.65 0.67 10.77
N VAL A 161 17.02 0.15 9.73
CA VAL A 161 16.13 0.93 8.85
C VAL A 161 14.72 0.34 8.90
N MET A 162 13.73 1.18 9.19
CA MET A 162 12.33 0.78 9.09
C MET A 162 11.76 1.08 7.70
N LEU A 163 10.90 0.21 7.19
CA LEU A 163 10.18 0.44 5.94
C LEU A 163 8.68 0.18 6.11
N LEU A 164 7.87 0.88 5.32
CA LEU A 164 6.41 0.76 5.20
C LEU A 164 5.63 1.18 6.45
N ASN A 165 5.92 0.58 7.60
CA ASN A 165 5.38 0.95 8.91
C ASN A 165 6.54 1.38 9.82
N GLY A 166 6.51 2.66 10.21
CA GLY A 166 7.39 3.21 11.23
C GLY A 166 6.75 3.14 12.62
N LEU A 167 7.29 3.91 13.55
CA LEU A 167 6.70 4.06 14.88
C LEU A 167 5.31 4.71 14.80
N SER A 168 4.38 4.21 15.60
CA SER A 168 3.14 4.93 15.90
C SER A 168 3.45 6.23 16.65
N ARG A 169 2.45 7.13 16.72
CA ARG A 169 2.60 8.39 17.46
C ARG A 169 2.95 8.17 18.93
N GLU A 170 2.39 7.12 19.55
CA GLU A 170 2.66 6.76 20.94
C GLU A 170 4.10 6.28 21.11
N GLU A 171 4.56 5.34 20.27
CA GLU A 171 5.93 4.84 20.31
C GLU A 171 6.95 5.96 20.05
N ALA A 172 6.65 6.90 19.16
CA ALA A 172 7.52 8.05 18.87
C ALA A 172 7.69 8.99 20.09
N LEU A 173 6.74 9.03 21.03
CA LEU A 173 6.91 9.79 22.28
C LEU A 173 7.95 9.13 23.21
N THR A 174 8.12 7.81 23.11
CA THR A 174 9.06 7.03 23.92
C THR A 174 10.42 6.89 23.25
N HIS A 175 10.45 6.65 21.94
CA HIS A 175 11.64 6.30 21.18
C HIS A 175 12.18 7.44 20.31
N GLY A 176 11.46 8.56 20.23
CA GLY A 176 11.88 9.76 19.50
C GLY A 176 11.86 9.58 17.98
N THR A 177 12.87 10.12 17.32
CA THR A 177 13.07 10.08 15.86
C THR A 177 14.36 9.32 15.53
N PRO A 178 14.60 8.94 14.26
CA PRO A 178 15.86 8.32 13.87
C PRO A 178 17.08 9.08 14.41
N GLY A 179 18.03 8.34 15.00
CA GLY A 179 19.26 8.87 15.60
C GLY A 179 19.11 9.67 16.90
N SER A 180 17.89 9.94 17.41
CA SER A 180 17.73 10.80 18.59
C SER A 180 17.96 10.07 19.91
N LEU A 181 17.24 8.96 20.14
CA LEU A 181 17.36 8.15 21.36
C LEU A 181 18.03 6.80 21.08
N HIS A 182 17.93 6.33 19.84
CA HIS A 182 18.48 5.06 19.38
C HIS A 182 19.48 5.33 18.24
N PRO A 183 20.79 5.40 18.52
CA PRO A 183 21.81 5.63 17.50
C PRO A 183 21.86 4.53 16.42
N SER A 184 21.46 3.30 16.77
CA SER A 184 21.34 2.21 15.80
C SER A 184 20.25 2.47 14.76
N TRP A 185 19.19 3.20 15.13
CA TRP A 185 18.08 3.52 14.22
C TRP A 185 18.41 4.70 13.32
N ILE A 186 18.89 4.39 12.11
CA ILE A 186 19.36 5.41 11.18
C ILE A 186 18.24 6.01 10.34
N GLY A 187 17.11 5.32 10.14
CA GLY A 187 16.04 5.91 9.35
C GLY A 187 14.78 5.10 9.18
N SER A 188 13.80 5.74 8.54
CA SER A 188 12.52 5.14 8.17
C SER A 188 12.07 5.58 6.79
N ILE A 189 11.48 4.68 6.01
CA ILE A 189 10.92 4.97 4.68
C ILE A 189 9.43 4.68 4.67
N ILE A 190 8.62 5.73 4.65
CA ILE A 190 7.18 5.65 4.91
C ILE A 190 6.36 6.14 3.69
N PRO A 191 5.49 5.29 3.12
CA PRO A 191 4.60 5.71 2.04
C PRO A 191 3.49 6.65 2.54
N ASP A 192 3.08 7.60 1.70
CA ASP A 192 1.92 8.46 1.95
C ASP A 192 0.58 7.71 1.72
N ASN A 193 0.25 6.83 2.67
CA ASN A 193 -0.99 6.06 2.69
C ASN A 193 -2.25 6.94 2.76
N HIS A 194 -2.17 8.08 3.44
CA HIS A 194 -3.31 8.98 3.58
C HIS A 194 -3.70 9.59 2.23
N THR A 195 -2.72 10.09 1.46
CA THR A 195 -2.99 10.64 0.13
C THR A 195 -3.48 9.55 -0.83
N ALA A 196 -2.95 8.33 -0.78
CA ALA A 196 -3.46 7.23 -1.60
C ALA A 196 -4.93 6.88 -1.28
N GLY A 197 -5.25 6.67 0.00
CA GLY A 197 -6.63 6.37 0.42
C GLY A 197 -7.63 7.46 0.01
N LYS A 198 -7.22 8.73 0.17
CA LYS A 198 -8.00 9.89 -0.29
C LYS A 198 -8.17 9.89 -1.80
N ARG A 199 -7.09 9.70 -2.56
CA ARG A 199 -7.10 9.70 -4.03
C ARG A 199 -8.03 8.64 -4.59
N MET A 200 -7.97 7.41 -4.07
CA MET A 200 -8.88 6.32 -4.45
C MET A 200 -10.35 6.72 -4.25
N ALA A 201 -10.71 7.21 -3.07
CA ALA A 201 -12.09 7.64 -2.77
C ALA A 201 -12.55 8.80 -3.65
N THR A 202 -11.71 9.83 -3.83
CA THR A 202 -12.03 10.98 -4.69
C THR A 202 -12.20 10.58 -6.16
N GLN A 203 -11.41 9.63 -6.68
CA GLN A 203 -11.58 9.17 -8.07
C GLN A 203 -12.86 8.35 -8.26
N LEU A 204 -13.22 7.50 -7.30
CA LEU A 204 -14.50 6.79 -7.30
C LEU A 204 -15.68 7.76 -7.38
N ILE A 205 -15.68 8.80 -6.54
CA ILE A 205 -16.72 9.85 -6.57
C ILE A 205 -16.74 10.56 -7.91
N LYS A 206 -15.57 11.01 -8.39
CA LYS A 206 -15.46 11.76 -9.63
C LYS A 206 -16.11 11.01 -10.80
N VAL A 207 -15.77 9.73 -10.98
CA VAL A 207 -16.30 8.92 -12.08
C VAL A 207 -17.79 8.60 -11.88
N ALA A 208 -18.22 8.28 -10.66
CA ALA A 208 -19.64 8.04 -10.40
C ALA A 208 -20.51 9.28 -10.70
N ARG A 209 -20.00 10.49 -10.44
CA ARG A 209 -20.70 11.76 -10.72
C ARG A 209 -20.84 12.07 -12.21
N GLU A 210 -20.03 11.47 -13.09
CA GLU A 210 -20.21 11.59 -14.53
C GLU A 210 -21.50 10.89 -15.00
N GLY A 211 -21.87 9.77 -14.37
CA GLY A 211 -23.11 9.02 -14.63
C GLY A 211 -24.31 9.43 -13.75
N SER A 212 -24.05 9.90 -12.53
CA SER A 212 -25.08 10.32 -11.55
C SER A 212 -24.72 11.67 -10.90
N PRO A 213 -24.93 12.80 -11.61
CA PRO A 213 -24.45 14.11 -11.16
C PRO A 213 -25.04 14.60 -9.84
N THR A 214 -26.25 14.19 -9.49
CA THR A 214 -26.99 14.66 -8.30
C THR A 214 -27.63 13.53 -7.49
N GLY A 215 -27.37 12.26 -7.83
CA GLY A 215 -27.96 11.12 -7.13
C GLY A 215 -27.22 10.81 -5.83
N GLN A 216 -27.92 10.26 -4.83
CA GLN A 216 -27.25 9.66 -3.68
C GLN A 216 -26.39 8.49 -4.17
N LEU A 217 -25.13 8.43 -3.74
CA LEU A 217 -24.23 7.30 -3.97
C LEU A 217 -24.09 6.50 -2.69
N HIS A 218 -24.08 5.18 -2.82
CA HIS A 218 -23.86 4.23 -1.74
C HIS A 218 -22.58 3.44 -1.98
N GLY A 219 -21.86 3.12 -0.90
CA GLY A 219 -20.62 2.38 -1.03
C GLY A 219 -20.29 1.44 0.10
N LEU A 220 -19.42 0.48 -0.21
CA LEU A 220 -18.75 -0.42 0.70
C LEU A 220 -17.26 -0.06 0.79
N ALA A 221 -16.72 -0.03 2.00
CA ALA A 221 -15.29 0.02 2.24
C ALA A 221 -14.79 -1.31 2.81
N LEU A 222 -13.79 -1.90 2.17
CA LEU A 222 -13.06 -3.07 2.64
C LEU A 222 -11.70 -2.61 3.16
N ILE A 223 -11.49 -2.69 4.47
CA ILE A 223 -10.26 -2.26 5.14
C ILE A 223 -9.41 -3.47 5.54
N GLY A 224 -8.12 -3.24 5.72
CA GLY A 224 -7.22 -4.22 6.32
C GLY A 224 -7.33 -4.26 7.85
N ASP A 225 -6.25 -4.67 8.53
CA ASP A 225 -6.17 -4.61 10.00
C ASP A 225 -6.37 -3.19 10.52
N THR A 226 -6.72 -3.03 11.79
CA THR A 226 -7.02 -1.71 12.38
C THR A 226 -5.90 -1.15 13.24
N ARG A 227 -4.71 -1.77 13.22
CA ARG A 227 -3.62 -1.52 14.17
C ARG A 227 -2.39 -0.92 13.52
N THR A 228 -2.10 -1.27 12.27
CA THR A 228 -0.90 -0.79 11.58
C THR A 228 -1.01 0.69 11.21
N PRO A 229 0.09 1.47 11.31
CA PRO A 229 0.12 2.85 10.86
C PRO A 229 -0.33 3.03 9.40
N ALA A 230 0.08 2.12 8.50
CA ALA A 230 -0.33 2.14 7.10
C ALA A 230 -1.86 2.04 6.94
N SER A 231 -2.51 1.09 7.63
CA SER A 231 -3.96 0.93 7.53
C SER A 231 -4.70 2.14 8.10
N ILE A 232 -4.30 2.62 9.27
CA ILE A 232 -4.92 3.79 9.91
C ILE A 232 -4.81 5.02 8.99
N ALA A 233 -3.63 5.29 8.43
CA ALA A 233 -3.43 6.40 7.51
C ALA A 233 -4.27 6.25 6.23
N ARG A 234 -4.34 5.05 5.66
CA ARG A 234 -5.11 4.77 4.45
C ARG A 234 -6.62 4.93 4.67
N ASN A 235 -7.12 4.41 5.78
CA ASN A 235 -8.53 4.49 6.17
C ASN A 235 -8.95 5.94 6.47
N THR A 236 -8.11 6.71 7.15
CA THR A 236 -8.37 8.14 7.41
C THR A 236 -8.36 8.95 6.11
N GLY A 237 -7.45 8.66 5.19
CA GLY A 237 -7.45 9.24 3.84
C GLY A 237 -8.74 8.96 3.08
N MET A 238 -9.20 7.70 3.06
CA MET A 238 -10.47 7.31 2.46
C MET A 238 -11.66 8.11 3.02
N VAL A 239 -11.75 8.22 4.35
CA VAL A 239 -12.81 9.00 5.03
C VAL A 239 -12.78 10.46 4.58
N VAL A 240 -11.59 11.07 4.53
CA VAL A 240 -11.43 12.43 4.04
C VAL A 240 -11.88 12.55 2.59
N GLY A 241 -11.50 11.61 1.72
CA GLY A 241 -11.90 11.60 0.31
C GLY A 241 -13.43 11.53 0.13
N PHE A 242 -14.11 10.61 0.81
CA PHE A 242 -15.56 10.50 0.71
C PHE A 242 -16.31 11.69 1.32
N SER A 243 -15.76 12.31 2.37
CA SER A 243 -16.37 13.49 3.02
C SER A 243 -16.46 14.74 2.13
N GLN A 244 -15.79 14.74 0.98
CA GLN A 244 -15.82 15.85 0.02
C GLN A 244 -17.15 15.97 -0.73
N ASP A 245 -17.99 14.95 -0.69
CA ASP A 245 -19.29 14.90 -1.34
C ASP A 245 -20.36 14.50 -0.30
N GLN A 246 -21.34 15.38 -0.07
CA GLN A 246 -22.37 15.18 0.95
C GLN A 246 -23.42 14.13 0.55
N ASP A 247 -23.51 13.83 -0.74
CA ASP A 247 -24.46 12.88 -1.31
C ASP A 247 -23.79 11.50 -1.53
N VAL A 248 -22.71 11.21 -0.81
CA VAL A 248 -22.06 9.89 -0.73
C VAL A 248 -22.26 9.31 0.66
N GLN A 249 -22.78 8.09 0.73
CA GLN A 249 -22.97 7.33 1.96
C GLN A 249 -22.19 6.00 1.89
N ILE A 250 -21.17 5.85 2.74
CA ILE A 250 -20.54 4.55 2.96
C ILE A 250 -21.41 3.76 3.93
N ASP A 251 -22.11 2.76 3.41
CA ASP A 251 -23.06 1.97 4.18
C ASP A 251 -22.36 1.08 5.21
N ARG A 252 -21.20 0.51 4.84
CA ARG A 252 -20.42 -0.38 5.69
C ARG A 252 -18.92 -0.16 5.46
N ILE A 253 -18.17 -0.30 6.55
CA ILE A 253 -16.72 -0.44 6.56
C ILE A 253 -16.46 -1.81 7.19
N LEU A 254 -15.89 -2.73 6.44
CA LEU A 254 -15.68 -4.11 6.85
C LEU A 254 -14.19 -4.46 6.81
N GLU A 255 -13.69 -5.06 7.87
CA GLU A 255 -12.32 -5.56 7.94
C GLU A 255 -12.21 -6.91 7.23
N ALA A 256 -11.50 -6.93 6.10
CA ALA A 256 -11.29 -8.10 5.25
C ALA A 256 -9.83 -8.58 5.26
N ARG A 257 -9.04 -8.13 6.26
CA ARG A 257 -7.73 -8.70 6.64
C ARG A 257 -6.79 -8.95 5.45
N TRP A 258 -6.78 -8.01 4.51
CA TRP A 258 -5.91 -7.99 3.33
C TRP A 258 -6.07 -9.13 2.32
N ASN A 259 -7.09 -9.98 2.41
CA ASN A 259 -7.18 -11.19 1.59
C ASN A 259 -8.47 -11.30 0.76
N THR A 260 -8.35 -11.99 -0.38
CA THR A 260 -9.41 -12.17 -1.38
C THR A 260 -10.62 -12.91 -0.82
N GLN A 261 -10.42 -14.00 -0.07
CA GLN A 261 -11.50 -14.87 0.39
C GLN A 261 -12.44 -14.17 1.38
N ASP A 262 -11.87 -13.44 2.35
CA ASP A 262 -12.66 -12.66 3.29
C ASP A 262 -13.43 -11.55 2.58
N ALA A 263 -12.77 -10.83 1.67
CA ALA A 263 -13.39 -9.76 0.92
C ALA A 263 -14.55 -10.26 0.05
N GLU A 264 -14.39 -11.39 -0.63
CA GLU A 264 -15.46 -12.04 -1.39
C GLU A 264 -16.63 -12.42 -0.48
N HIS A 265 -16.35 -13.08 0.64
CA HIS A 265 -17.38 -13.49 1.59
C HIS A 265 -18.17 -12.30 2.15
N LEU A 266 -17.46 -11.28 2.62
CA LEU A 266 -18.05 -10.07 3.22
C LEU A 266 -18.84 -9.26 2.20
N THR A 267 -18.31 -9.12 0.98
CA THR A 267 -19.00 -8.42 -0.10
C THR A 267 -20.27 -9.17 -0.51
N ALA A 268 -20.23 -10.50 -0.63
CA ALA A 268 -21.42 -11.29 -0.92
C ALA A 268 -22.50 -11.17 0.17
N GLN A 269 -22.11 -11.10 1.45
CA GLN A 269 -23.05 -10.85 2.54
C GLN A 269 -23.65 -9.45 2.48
N TYR A 270 -22.83 -8.44 2.20
CA TYR A 270 -23.26 -7.06 2.03
C TYR A 270 -24.25 -6.91 0.86
N LEU A 271 -23.96 -7.48 -0.32
CA LEU A 271 -24.85 -7.43 -1.48
C LEU A 271 -26.20 -8.10 -1.19
N LYS A 272 -26.21 -9.22 -0.44
CA LYS A 272 -27.47 -9.85 0.03
C LYS A 272 -28.25 -8.94 0.98
N TRP A 273 -27.59 -8.12 1.78
CA TRP A 273 -28.25 -7.12 2.62
C TRP A 273 -28.83 -5.98 1.77
N VAL A 274 -28.05 -5.40 0.85
CA VAL A 274 -28.46 -4.33 -0.07
C VAL A 274 -29.71 -4.74 -0.86
N SER A 275 -29.71 -5.93 -1.46
CA SER A 275 -30.83 -6.47 -2.25
C SER A 275 -32.13 -6.57 -1.43
N ARG A 276 -32.05 -7.07 -0.19
CA ARG A 276 -33.24 -7.19 0.70
C ARG A 276 -33.80 -5.85 1.13
N SER A 277 -32.96 -4.82 1.21
CA SER A 277 -33.37 -3.46 1.53
C SER A 277 -33.85 -2.65 0.32
N SER A 278 -33.89 -3.23 -0.90
CA SER A 278 -34.11 -2.49 -2.15
C SER A 278 -33.15 -1.30 -2.31
N GLY A 279 -31.92 -1.47 -1.83
CA GLY A 279 -30.85 -0.47 -1.93
C GLY A 279 -30.02 -0.65 -3.20
N GLN A 280 -29.01 0.20 -3.33
CA GLN A 280 -27.99 0.13 -4.37
C GLN A 280 -26.61 0.18 -3.73
N ASN A 281 -25.59 -0.24 -4.45
CA ASN A 281 -24.19 -0.01 -4.10
C ASN A 281 -23.47 0.43 -5.37
N ASP A 282 -22.97 1.66 -5.38
CA ASP A 282 -22.35 2.27 -6.55
C ASP A 282 -20.82 2.16 -6.49
N LEU A 283 -20.26 2.10 -5.27
CA LEU A 283 -18.82 2.22 -5.02
C LEU A 283 -18.31 1.09 -4.13
N ILE A 284 -17.14 0.55 -4.45
CA ILE A 284 -16.34 -0.26 -3.54
C ILE A 284 -14.93 0.32 -3.47
N TRP A 285 -14.55 0.73 -2.27
CA TRP A 285 -13.17 1.08 -1.95
C TRP A 285 -12.55 -0.11 -1.24
N ALA A 286 -11.47 -0.67 -1.77
CA ALA A 286 -10.76 -1.78 -1.15
C ALA A 286 -9.33 -1.36 -0.85
N ALA A 287 -8.91 -1.51 0.41
CA ALA A 287 -7.61 -1.04 0.85
C ALA A 287 -6.43 -1.76 0.18
N ASN A 288 -6.65 -2.89 -0.50
CA ASN A 288 -5.66 -3.50 -1.38
C ASN A 288 -6.29 -4.22 -2.58
N ASP A 289 -5.45 -4.63 -3.55
CA ASP A 289 -5.88 -5.31 -4.77
C ASP A 289 -6.51 -6.69 -4.52
N ALA A 290 -6.02 -7.46 -3.54
CA ALA A 290 -6.59 -8.77 -3.20
C ALA A 290 -8.05 -8.64 -2.68
N MET A 291 -8.32 -7.64 -1.85
CA MET A 291 -9.67 -7.37 -1.39
C MET A 291 -10.56 -6.80 -2.51
N ALA A 292 -9.98 -6.02 -3.43
CA ALA A 292 -10.70 -5.55 -4.63
C ALA A 292 -11.11 -6.73 -5.53
N GLU A 293 -10.20 -7.69 -5.73
CA GLU A 293 -10.47 -8.93 -6.45
C GLU A 293 -11.60 -9.72 -5.81
N GLY A 294 -11.57 -9.92 -4.49
CA GLY A 294 -12.64 -10.62 -3.77
C GLY A 294 -13.99 -9.92 -3.94
N ALA A 295 -14.01 -8.59 -3.87
CA ALA A 295 -15.21 -7.81 -4.13
C ALA A 295 -15.73 -7.99 -5.57
N ILE A 296 -14.83 -7.97 -6.56
CA ILE A 296 -15.14 -8.19 -7.98
C ILE A 296 -15.76 -9.56 -8.20
N LEU A 297 -15.20 -10.63 -7.62
CA LEU A 297 -15.75 -11.99 -7.69
C LEU A 297 -17.17 -12.07 -7.10
N ALA A 298 -17.41 -11.38 -5.99
CA ALA A 298 -18.73 -11.33 -5.36
C ALA A 298 -19.76 -10.54 -6.18
N LEU A 299 -19.33 -9.44 -6.84
CA LEU A 299 -20.17 -8.67 -7.77
C LEU A 299 -20.56 -9.52 -8.99
N GLU A 300 -19.59 -10.16 -9.64
CA GLU A 300 -19.81 -11.04 -10.78
C GLU A 300 -20.76 -12.19 -10.42
N SER A 301 -20.57 -12.81 -9.25
CA SER A 301 -21.45 -13.86 -8.72
C SER A 301 -22.87 -13.38 -8.41
N ALA A 302 -23.05 -12.08 -8.14
CA ALA A 302 -24.35 -11.45 -7.95
C ALA A 302 -25.00 -11.00 -9.28
N GLY A 303 -24.34 -11.25 -10.43
CA GLY A 303 -24.80 -10.82 -11.75
C GLY A 303 -24.62 -9.33 -12.02
N LEU A 304 -23.75 -8.66 -11.26
CA LEU A 304 -23.35 -7.27 -11.48
C LEU A 304 -22.06 -7.22 -12.29
N THR A 305 -21.87 -6.15 -13.05
CA THR A 305 -20.70 -5.89 -13.88
C THR A 305 -19.77 -4.90 -13.16
N PRO A 306 -18.62 -5.34 -12.62
CA PRO A 306 -17.66 -4.45 -12.00
C PRO A 306 -17.14 -3.41 -13.00
N GLY A 307 -16.92 -2.18 -12.52
CA GLY A 307 -16.52 -1.04 -13.35
C GLY A 307 -17.65 -0.37 -14.13
N VAL A 308 -18.84 -1.00 -14.19
CA VAL A 308 -20.04 -0.43 -14.83
C VAL A 308 -21.17 -0.25 -13.83
N ASP A 309 -21.66 -1.36 -13.25
CA ASP A 309 -22.74 -1.33 -12.25
C ASP A 309 -22.21 -0.86 -10.89
N VAL A 310 -20.96 -1.22 -10.57
CA VAL A 310 -20.28 -0.86 -9.32
C VAL A 310 -18.83 -0.50 -9.63
N LEU A 311 -18.42 0.72 -9.30
CA LEU A 311 -17.03 1.16 -9.43
C LEU A 311 -16.18 0.59 -8.30
N VAL A 312 -15.02 0.02 -8.63
CA VAL A 312 -14.09 -0.58 -7.66
C VAL A 312 -12.74 0.11 -7.74
N ALA A 313 -12.11 0.40 -6.60
CA ALA A 313 -10.72 0.86 -6.53
C ALA A 313 -9.91 -0.05 -5.59
N GLY A 314 -8.67 -0.35 -6.00
CA GLY A 314 -7.71 -1.15 -5.25
C GLY A 314 -6.40 -0.40 -5.00
N LEU A 315 -5.48 -1.09 -4.35
CA LEU A 315 -4.14 -0.59 -4.08
C LEU A 315 -3.16 -1.76 -3.97
N ASN A 316 -2.04 -1.70 -4.68
CA ASN A 316 -0.78 -2.42 -4.48
C ASN A 316 0.07 -2.36 -5.75
N TRP A 317 -0.58 -2.19 -6.90
CA TRP A 317 -0.02 -2.51 -8.22
C TRP A 317 0.32 -3.99 -8.37
N SER A 318 -0.47 -4.88 -7.78
CA SER A 318 -0.27 -6.32 -8.04
C SER A 318 -0.55 -6.62 -9.53
N PRO A 319 0.09 -7.65 -10.12
CA PRO A 319 -0.22 -8.08 -11.49
C PRO A 319 -1.73 -8.29 -11.71
N GLU A 320 -2.41 -8.87 -10.72
CA GLU A 320 -3.87 -9.07 -10.73
C GLU A 320 -4.62 -7.74 -10.69
N GLY A 321 -4.21 -6.79 -9.84
CA GLY A 321 -4.73 -5.42 -9.82
C GLY A 321 -4.58 -4.70 -11.15
N ILE A 322 -3.42 -4.83 -11.79
CA ILE A 322 -3.14 -4.26 -13.11
C ILE A 322 -4.03 -4.89 -14.18
N SER A 323 -4.22 -6.22 -14.16
CA SER A 323 -5.15 -6.91 -15.06
C SER A 323 -6.57 -6.41 -14.86
N MET A 324 -7.05 -6.27 -13.62
CA MET A 324 -8.40 -5.77 -13.35
C MET A 324 -8.62 -4.33 -13.86
N VAL A 325 -7.59 -3.47 -13.79
CA VAL A 325 -7.64 -2.12 -14.41
C VAL A 325 -7.65 -2.19 -15.93
N LYS A 326 -6.82 -3.05 -16.52
CA LYS A 326 -6.77 -3.24 -17.98
C LYS A 326 -8.09 -3.77 -18.55
N ASP A 327 -8.73 -4.66 -17.80
CA ASP A 327 -10.03 -5.29 -18.14
C ASP A 327 -11.23 -4.39 -17.81
N GLN A 328 -11.00 -3.17 -17.29
CA GLN A 328 -12.05 -2.24 -16.86
C GLN A 328 -12.96 -2.74 -15.73
N ARG A 329 -12.56 -3.80 -15.02
CA ARG A 329 -13.27 -4.31 -13.83
C ARG A 329 -12.97 -3.48 -12.58
N MET A 330 -11.82 -2.80 -12.57
CA MET A 330 -11.38 -1.91 -11.50
C MET A 330 -10.97 -0.56 -12.10
N LEU A 331 -11.39 0.54 -11.48
CA LEU A 331 -11.14 1.90 -11.99
C LEU A 331 -9.65 2.27 -11.91
N LEU A 332 -9.01 1.91 -10.80
CA LEU A 332 -7.59 2.15 -10.56
C LEU A 332 -7.03 1.19 -9.51
N THR A 333 -5.71 0.97 -9.59
CA THR A 333 -4.91 0.48 -8.47
C THR A 333 -3.90 1.55 -8.08
N ASP A 334 -3.97 2.00 -6.84
CA ASP A 334 -2.94 2.88 -6.26
C ASP A 334 -1.73 2.05 -5.80
N GLY A 335 -0.55 2.63 -5.57
CA GLY A 335 0.59 1.81 -5.13
C GLY A 335 1.97 2.35 -5.43
N GLY A 336 2.90 1.41 -5.62
CA GLY A 336 4.34 1.64 -5.71
C GLY A 336 5.09 1.55 -4.38
N HIS A 337 4.37 1.49 -3.24
CA HIS A 337 4.98 1.43 -1.92
C HIS A 337 5.85 0.20 -1.63
N PHE A 338 5.67 -0.92 -2.35
CA PHE A 338 6.55 -2.09 -2.21
C PHE A 338 8.04 -1.75 -2.52
N MET A 339 8.31 -0.68 -3.29
CA MET A 339 9.66 -0.18 -3.58
C MET A 339 10.37 0.43 -2.36
N ALA A 340 9.68 0.63 -1.22
CA ALA A 340 10.31 1.06 0.03
C ALA A 340 11.46 0.15 0.47
N GLY A 341 11.39 -1.14 0.15
CA GLY A 341 12.49 -2.07 0.40
C GLY A 341 13.74 -1.76 -0.42
N ALA A 342 13.59 -1.49 -1.72
CA ALA A 342 14.70 -1.07 -2.58
C ALA A 342 15.33 0.24 -2.08
N TRP A 343 14.52 1.21 -1.69
CA TRP A 343 15.02 2.47 -1.16
C TRP A 343 15.67 2.34 0.23
N ALA A 344 15.32 1.32 1.01
CA ALA A 344 16.02 1.00 2.25
C ALA A 344 17.47 0.58 1.97
N MET A 345 17.70 -0.14 0.87
CA MET A 345 19.05 -0.46 0.40
C MET A 345 19.81 0.79 -0.04
N VAL A 346 19.15 1.70 -0.73
CA VAL A 346 19.75 3.00 -1.12
C VAL A 346 20.19 3.77 0.13
N MET A 347 19.32 3.88 1.13
CA MET A 347 19.66 4.55 2.39
C MET A 347 20.81 3.86 3.14
N ALA A 348 20.83 2.53 3.18
CA ALA A 348 21.93 1.77 3.79
C ALA A 348 23.25 1.97 3.04
N ARG A 349 23.20 2.07 1.70
CA ARG A 349 24.39 2.33 0.90
C ARG A 349 24.97 3.72 1.22
N ASP A 350 24.12 4.73 1.15
CA ASP A 350 24.51 6.12 1.38
C ASP A 350 24.98 6.37 2.81
N HIS A 351 24.33 5.78 3.81
CA HIS A 351 24.77 5.86 5.21
C HIS A 351 26.21 5.35 5.40
N ALA A 352 26.60 4.30 4.68
CA ALA A 352 27.93 3.73 4.80
C ALA A 352 29.01 4.44 3.96
N ASP A 353 28.63 5.25 2.96
CA ASP A 353 29.58 5.92 2.06
C ASP A 353 29.67 7.45 2.26
N ILE A 354 28.65 8.08 2.83
CA ILE A 354 28.61 9.53 3.05
C ILE A 354 29.04 9.83 4.50
N GLU A 355 30.16 10.53 4.66
CA GLU A 355 30.77 10.82 5.97
C GLU A 355 29.86 11.62 6.92
N GLU A 356 29.17 12.64 6.39
CA GLU A 356 28.26 13.49 7.17
C GLU A 356 26.78 13.09 6.99
N TRP A 357 26.51 11.81 6.80
CA TRP A 357 25.14 11.32 6.65
C TRP A 357 24.34 11.47 7.95
N THR A 358 23.15 12.06 7.87
CA THR A 358 22.29 12.27 9.05
C THR A 358 21.06 11.36 9.06
N PRO A 359 20.71 10.76 10.22
CA PRO A 359 19.48 9.99 10.38
C PRO A 359 18.20 10.74 10.03
N ARG A 360 17.25 10.06 9.36
CA ARG A 360 16.03 10.71 8.85
C ARG A 360 14.86 9.76 8.60
N THR A 361 13.67 10.34 8.55
CA THR A 361 12.47 9.69 8.03
C THR A 361 12.14 10.26 6.66
N VAL A 362 12.16 9.42 5.63
CA VAL A 362 11.79 9.78 4.27
C VAL A 362 10.33 9.40 4.03
N ASN A 363 9.51 10.37 3.66
CA ASN A 363 8.15 10.12 3.20
C ASN A 363 8.10 10.20 1.69
N PHE A 364 7.41 9.25 1.04
CA PHE A 364 7.35 9.22 -0.42
C PHE A 364 5.91 9.06 -0.94
N PRO A 365 5.59 9.64 -2.12
CA PRO A 365 4.28 9.52 -2.71
C PRO A 365 4.05 8.13 -3.29
N MET A 366 2.80 7.66 -3.20
CA MET A 366 2.29 6.59 -4.06
C MET A 366 1.61 7.18 -5.30
N SER A 367 1.38 6.34 -6.32
CA SER A 367 0.76 6.74 -7.58
C SER A 367 -0.33 5.78 -8.04
N ALA A 368 -1.29 6.28 -8.83
CA ALA A 368 -2.37 5.47 -9.38
C ALA A 368 -2.04 4.98 -10.80
N ILE A 369 -2.28 3.69 -11.05
CA ILE A 369 -2.45 3.13 -12.38
C ILE A 369 -3.94 3.10 -12.70
N THR A 370 -4.31 3.77 -13.79
CA THR A 370 -5.69 3.94 -14.27
C THR A 370 -5.79 3.50 -15.73
N HIS A 371 -6.99 3.51 -16.31
CA HIS A 371 -7.16 3.26 -17.75
C HIS A 371 -6.31 4.19 -18.65
N ASP A 372 -5.98 5.40 -18.18
CA ASP A 372 -5.20 6.37 -18.96
C ASP A 372 -3.72 5.99 -19.11
N ASN A 373 -3.18 5.20 -18.17
CA ASN A 373 -1.74 4.92 -18.11
C ASN A 373 -1.39 3.43 -18.00
N VAL A 374 -2.37 2.54 -17.81
CA VAL A 374 -2.15 1.09 -17.70
C VAL A 374 -1.53 0.50 -18.96
N ALA A 375 -1.86 1.00 -20.15
CA ALA A 375 -1.23 0.56 -21.39
C ALA A 375 0.28 0.87 -21.44
N ARG A 376 0.71 1.94 -20.76
CA ARG A 376 2.11 2.38 -20.72
C ARG A 376 2.91 1.67 -19.65
N TYR A 377 2.35 1.54 -18.45
CA TYR A 377 3.08 1.06 -17.26
C TYR A 377 2.72 -0.38 -16.86
N GLY A 378 1.52 -0.85 -17.20
CA GLY A 378 1.03 -2.18 -16.85
C GLY A 378 1.97 -3.32 -17.26
N PRO A 379 2.57 -3.34 -18.47
CA PRO A 379 3.49 -4.39 -18.86
C PRO A 379 4.73 -4.52 -17.93
N LEU A 380 5.19 -3.42 -17.34
CA LEU A 380 6.31 -3.44 -16.37
C LEU A 380 5.91 -3.98 -15.00
N LEU A 381 4.62 -3.97 -14.67
CA LEU A 381 4.09 -4.37 -13.38
C LEU A 381 3.49 -5.80 -13.42
N GLU A 382 2.97 -6.23 -14.57
CA GLU A 382 2.51 -7.60 -14.79
C GLU A 382 3.69 -8.59 -14.83
N ASN A 383 4.82 -8.18 -15.43
CA ASN A 383 6.03 -9.01 -15.59
C ASN A 383 7.28 -8.15 -15.33
N PRO A 384 7.56 -7.80 -14.07
CA PRO A 384 8.65 -6.88 -13.76
C PRO A 384 10.03 -7.48 -14.00
N ASP A 385 10.93 -6.65 -14.52
CA ASP A 385 12.38 -6.87 -14.58
C ASP A 385 13.04 -5.79 -13.71
N TRP A 386 12.95 -5.94 -12.39
CA TRP A 386 13.40 -4.92 -11.43
C TRP A 386 14.91 -4.64 -11.51
N GLU A 387 15.71 -5.61 -11.98
CA GLU A 387 17.15 -5.44 -12.24
C GLU A 387 17.42 -4.43 -13.37
N ALA A 388 16.43 -4.07 -14.20
CA ALA A 388 16.57 -3.03 -15.20
C ALA A 388 16.48 -1.60 -14.64
N ALA A 389 16.07 -1.44 -13.37
CA ALA A 389 16.12 -0.17 -12.67
C ALA A 389 17.53 0.09 -12.13
N ASP A 390 17.97 1.35 -12.22
CA ASP A 390 19.22 1.83 -11.63
C ASP A 390 18.84 2.52 -10.33
N PHE A 391 18.94 1.77 -9.23
CA PHE A 391 18.60 2.18 -7.88
C PHE A 391 19.68 3.08 -7.29
N ALA A 392 20.93 2.94 -7.71
CA ALA A 392 22.02 3.86 -7.36
C ALA A 392 21.70 5.32 -7.70
N ALA A 393 20.98 5.57 -8.81
CA ALA A 393 20.51 6.90 -9.18
C ALA A 393 19.49 7.54 -8.20
N PHE A 394 18.97 6.78 -7.24
CA PHE A 394 18.09 7.29 -6.19
C PHE A 394 18.83 7.71 -4.91
N GLY A 395 20.16 7.58 -4.87
CA GLY A 395 20.99 8.06 -3.76
C GLY A 395 20.85 9.56 -3.51
N LEU A 396 21.20 9.96 -2.29
CA LEU A 396 21.15 11.33 -1.80
C LEU A 396 22.05 12.22 -2.67
N GLN A 397 21.46 13.23 -3.28
CA GLN A 397 22.17 14.15 -4.16
C GLN A 397 22.77 15.29 -3.34
N ALA A 398 24.02 15.68 -3.64
CA ALA A 398 24.72 16.76 -2.92
C ALA A 398 23.96 18.11 -2.92
N SER A 399 23.07 18.32 -3.89
CA SER A 399 22.25 19.53 -3.99
C SER A 399 20.90 19.44 -3.25
N ARG A 400 20.65 18.38 -2.48
CA ARG A 400 19.35 18.10 -1.86
C ARG A 400 19.49 17.74 -0.39
N ASP A 401 18.51 18.21 0.39
CA ASP A 401 18.45 17.95 1.82
C ASP A 401 17.89 16.54 2.12
N ASP A 402 17.11 15.96 1.20
CA ASP A 402 16.47 14.65 1.37
C ASP A 402 16.32 13.87 0.05
N TYR A 403 15.95 12.59 0.17
CA TYR A 403 15.71 11.69 -0.95
C TYR A 403 14.41 12.04 -1.70
N GLU A 404 14.43 11.89 -3.03
CA GLU A 404 13.22 12.03 -3.87
C GLU A 404 12.78 10.67 -4.42
N PHE A 405 12.44 9.77 -3.50
CA PHE A 405 11.85 8.49 -3.86
C PHE A 405 10.46 8.69 -4.47
N ASP A 406 10.26 8.11 -5.65
CA ASP A 406 8.99 8.15 -6.38
C ASP A 406 8.90 6.90 -7.25
N PRO A 407 7.88 6.05 -7.06
CA PRO A 407 7.75 4.81 -7.83
C PRO A 407 7.57 5.07 -9.34
N MET A 408 6.99 6.20 -9.74
CA MET A 408 6.84 6.54 -11.16
C MET A 408 8.17 6.88 -11.84
N ARG A 409 9.16 7.37 -11.08
CA ARG A 409 10.52 7.59 -11.59
C ARG A 409 11.20 6.26 -11.93
N VAL A 410 11.00 5.23 -11.10
CA VAL A 410 11.50 3.87 -11.37
C VAL A 410 10.91 3.32 -12.67
N LEU A 411 9.58 3.35 -12.81
CA LEU A 411 8.93 2.88 -14.04
C LEU A 411 9.34 3.68 -15.28
N THR A 412 9.53 4.99 -15.15
CA THR A 412 9.98 5.85 -16.26
C THR A 412 11.42 5.53 -16.67
N GLN A 413 12.31 5.27 -15.72
CA GLN A 413 13.68 4.83 -15.98
C GLN A 413 13.71 3.49 -16.72
N MET A 414 12.93 2.50 -16.25
CA MET A 414 12.81 1.17 -16.89
C MET A 414 12.30 1.27 -18.34
N LEU A 415 11.29 2.09 -18.62
CA LEU A 415 10.83 2.35 -20.00
C LEU A 415 11.94 2.95 -20.87
N GLY A 416 12.72 3.87 -20.31
CA GLY A 416 13.85 4.50 -21.00
C GLY A 416 14.90 3.48 -21.46
N HIS A 417 15.24 2.52 -20.59
CA HIS A 417 16.19 1.44 -20.88
C HIS A 417 15.65 0.42 -21.89
N GLN A 418 14.35 0.13 -21.89
CA GLN A 418 13.74 -0.72 -22.91
C GLN A 418 13.73 -0.07 -24.30
N ALA A 419 13.50 1.25 -24.38
CA ALA A 419 13.54 1.99 -25.64
C ALA A 419 14.95 2.03 -26.25
N THR A 420 15.98 2.23 -25.43
CA THR A 420 17.38 2.20 -25.90
C THR A 420 17.82 0.80 -26.33
N ALA A 421 17.42 -0.24 -25.60
CA ALA A 421 17.73 -1.64 -25.94
C ALA A 421 17.02 -2.14 -27.21
N SER A 422 15.85 -1.58 -27.54
CA SER A 422 15.07 -1.94 -28.74
C SER A 422 15.41 -1.10 -29.98
N GLY A 423 16.30 -0.11 -29.86
CA GLY A 423 16.68 0.78 -30.98
C GLY A 423 15.55 1.72 -31.45
N LEU A 424 14.49 1.89 -30.67
CA LEU A 424 13.37 2.77 -30.99
C LEU A 424 13.71 4.23 -30.59
N PRO A 425 13.52 5.23 -31.48
CA PRO A 425 13.86 6.61 -31.16
C PRO A 425 12.95 7.16 -30.04
N ARG A 426 13.56 7.91 -29.10
CA ARG A 426 12.84 8.62 -28.03
C ARG A 426 11.75 9.51 -28.64
N GLN A 427 10.47 9.19 -28.42
CA GLN A 427 9.38 10.10 -28.78
C GLN A 427 9.44 11.32 -27.86
N ALA A 428 9.58 12.50 -28.45
CA ALA A 428 9.56 13.78 -27.72
C ALA A 428 8.19 13.99 -27.05
N PRO A 429 8.12 14.66 -25.89
CA PRO A 429 6.85 14.93 -25.23
C PRO A 429 5.96 15.79 -26.14
N ALA A 430 4.72 15.34 -26.34
CA ALA A 430 3.72 16.08 -27.10
C ALA A 430 3.46 17.44 -26.42
N THR A 431 3.90 18.51 -27.09
CA THR A 431 3.55 19.87 -26.70
C THR A 431 2.06 20.09 -26.96
N GLN A 432 1.27 20.20 -25.91
CA GLN A 432 -0.12 20.66 -26.00
C GLN A 432 -0.12 22.10 -26.55
N ARG A 433 -0.47 22.25 -27.82
CA ARG A 433 -0.82 23.55 -28.41
C ARG A 433 -2.11 24.06 -27.75
N LYS A 434 -1.99 25.04 -26.87
CA LYS A 434 -3.11 25.89 -26.44
C LYS A 434 -3.64 26.65 -27.66
N THR A 435 -4.80 26.23 -28.18
CA THR A 435 -5.61 27.07 -29.07
C THR A 435 -6.39 28.07 -28.22
N ALA A 436 -5.89 29.30 -28.11
CA ALA A 436 -6.64 30.41 -27.56
C ALA A 436 -7.68 30.89 -28.59
N ARG A 437 -8.97 30.71 -28.28
CA ARG A 437 -10.06 31.42 -28.97
C ARG A 437 -10.12 32.84 -28.41
N SER A 438 -9.83 33.82 -29.26
CA SER A 438 -10.04 35.24 -28.99
C SER A 438 -11.54 35.55 -29.07
N SER A 439 -12.13 36.02 -27.96
CA SER A 439 -13.42 36.70 -27.94
C SER A 439 -13.17 38.20 -28.09
N ALA A 440 -13.39 38.74 -29.28
CA ALA A 440 -13.44 40.18 -29.50
C ALA A 440 -14.86 40.68 -29.19
N LEU A 441 -14.98 41.44 -28.11
CA LEU A 441 -16.09 42.37 -27.87
C LEU A 441 -15.98 43.51 -28.88
N MET A 442 -17.03 43.71 -29.67
CA MET A 442 -17.25 44.96 -30.41
C MET A 442 -18.34 45.73 -29.70
N ASP A 443 -17.96 46.84 -29.06
CA ASP A 443 -18.86 47.94 -28.75
C ASP A 443 -19.21 48.68 -30.05
N ALA A 444 -20.50 48.94 -30.25
CA ALA A 444 -21.03 49.78 -31.32
C ALA A 444 -21.17 51.24 -30.85
N PRO A 445 -20.96 52.24 -31.73
CA PRO A 445 -21.45 53.58 -31.52
C PRO A 445 -22.66 53.88 -32.43
N GLN A 446 -23.84 54.05 -31.83
CA GLN A 446 -24.80 55.17 -32.00
C GLN A 446 -26.12 54.84 -31.31
#